data_AF-A0A0F9LDG2-F1
#
_entry.id   AF-A0A0F9LDG2-F1
#
_cell.length_a   1.000
_cell.length_b   1.000
_cell.length_c   1.000
_cell.angle_alpha   90.00
_cell.angle_beta   90.00
_cell.angle_gamma   90.00
#
_symmetry.space_group_name_H-M   'P 1'
#
loop_
_entity.id
_entity.type
_entity.pdbx_description
1 polymer ?
#
loop_
_entity_poly.entity_id
_entity_poly.type
_entity_poly.pdbx_seq_one_letter_code
_entity_poly.pdbx_strand_id
1 'polypeptide(L)'
;LIGVYDSALVLHIIRFDDEIRDTAELELPKEKAGKKELDMAISLIDQYTEKFDFERFKDVYNDQLMKIIDSKTSGTKSKPEKFESKATPAKDLMAQLKASLEKRGKKAS
;
A
#
# COMPACT_ATOMS: atom_id res chain seq x y z
N LEU A 1 -18.29 20.70 3.48
CA LEU A 1 -17.57 21.95 3.87
C LEU A 1 -16.72 22.39 2.68
N ILE A 2 -16.84 23.61 2.17
CA ILE A 2 -16.03 24.09 1.04
C ILE A 2 -14.95 25.02 1.59
N GLY A 3 -13.68 24.75 1.31
CA GLY A 3 -12.53 25.57 1.69
C GLY A 3 -11.75 26.06 0.47
N VAL A 4 -10.89 27.05 0.66
CA VAL A 4 -9.93 27.49 -0.37
C VAL A 4 -8.60 26.79 -0.11
N TYR A 5 -8.06 26.12 -1.12
CA TYR A 5 -6.72 25.53 -1.10
C TYR A 5 -5.95 26.03 -2.32
N ASP A 6 -4.77 26.59 -2.07
CA ASP A 6 -3.99 27.39 -3.04
C ASP A 6 -4.82 28.49 -3.69
N SER A 7 -5.36 28.24 -4.88
CA SER A 7 -6.21 29.17 -5.65
C SER A 7 -7.51 28.53 -6.14
N ALA A 8 -7.89 27.38 -5.57
CA ALA A 8 -9.07 26.61 -5.95
C ALA A 8 -10.00 26.39 -4.75
N LEU A 9 -11.29 26.20 -5.05
CA LEU A 9 -12.27 25.74 -4.08
C LEU A 9 -12.21 24.22 -3.98
N VAL A 10 -12.06 23.73 -2.75
CA VAL A 10 -12.03 22.30 -2.43
C VAL A 10 -13.26 21.95 -1.60
N LEU A 11 -13.98 20.92 -2.04
CA LEU A 11 -15.09 20.36 -1.29
C LEU A 11 -14.59 19.24 -0.38
N HIS A 12 -14.73 19.42 0.93
CA HIS A 12 -14.55 18.39 1.93
C HIS A 12 -15.88 17.68 2.19
N ILE A 13 -15.87 16.36 2.04
CA ILE A 13 -16.96 15.46 2.39
C ILE A 13 -16.69 14.95 3.82
N ILE A 14 -17.69 15.05 4.70
CA ILE A 14 -17.64 14.54 6.06
C ILE A 14 -18.48 13.26 6.09
N ARG A 15 -17.99 12.23 6.77
CA ARG A 15 -18.73 10.97 6.96
C ARG A 15 -19.76 11.13 8.09
N PHE A 16 -20.90 10.45 7.95
CA PHE A 16 -21.89 10.39 9.02
C PHE A 16 -21.46 9.40 10.14
N ASP A 17 -22.08 9.51 11.31
CA ASP A 17 -21.72 8.71 12.49
C ASP A 17 -21.86 7.20 12.23
N ASP A 18 -22.89 6.79 11.50
CA ASP A 18 -23.16 5.41 11.09
C ASP A 18 -22.17 4.87 10.04
N GLU A 19 -21.42 5.72 9.35
CA GLU A 19 -20.33 5.33 8.45
C GLU A 19 -18.98 5.15 9.17
N ILE A 20 -18.91 5.54 10.44
CA ILE A 20 -17.71 5.42 11.28
C ILE A 20 -17.82 4.13 12.08
N ARG A 21 -16.86 3.21 11.88
CA ARG A 21 -16.78 1.97 12.66
C ARG A 21 -16.41 2.29 14.10
N ASP A 22 -17.17 1.74 15.05
CA ASP A 22 -16.87 1.89 16.47
C ASP A 22 -15.56 1.18 16.82
N THR A 23 -14.69 1.91 17.54
CA THR A 23 -13.43 1.39 18.09
C THR A 23 -13.64 0.29 19.12
N ALA A 24 -14.79 0.24 19.79
CA ALA A 24 -15.12 -0.79 20.76
C ALA A 24 -15.29 -2.18 20.12
N GLU A 25 -15.61 -2.25 18.83
CA GLU A 25 -15.72 -3.49 18.07
C GLU A 25 -14.37 -4.01 17.55
N LEU A 26 -13.28 -3.29 17.79
CA LEU A 26 -11.94 -3.68 17.36
C LEU A 26 -11.22 -4.42 18.48
N GLU A 27 -10.74 -5.63 18.17
CA GLU A 27 -9.83 -6.37 19.04
C GLU A 27 -8.43 -5.76 18.98
N LEU A 28 -8.22 -4.68 19.73
CA LEU A 28 -6.93 -4.00 19.79
C LEU A 28 -6.03 -4.58 20.90
N PRO A 29 -4.75 -4.84 20.63
CA PRO A 29 -3.80 -5.24 21.66
C PRO A 29 -3.59 -4.11 22.67
N LYS A 30 -3.60 -4.45 23.96
CA LYS A 30 -3.43 -3.49 25.07
C LYS A 30 -1.97 -3.17 25.40
N GLU A 31 -1.04 -3.91 24.80
CA GLU A 31 0.39 -3.79 25.08
C GLU A 31 1.03 -2.67 24.26
N LYS A 32 1.90 -1.89 24.91
CA LYS A 32 2.72 -0.89 24.23
C LYS A 32 3.93 -1.59 23.61
N ALA A 33 4.25 -1.24 22.37
CA ALA A 33 5.44 -1.73 21.68
C ALA A 33 6.72 -1.43 22.49
N GLY A 34 7.66 -2.39 22.49
CA GLY A 34 8.92 -2.21 23.20
C GLY A 34 9.82 -1.18 22.50
N LYS A 35 10.62 -0.43 23.28
CA LYS A 35 11.51 0.61 22.73
C LYS A 35 12.41 0.11 21.59
N LYS A 36 12.98 -1.09 21.72
CA LYS A 36 13.86 -1.68 20.69
C LYS A 36 13.13 -1.98 19.38
N GLU A 37 11.87 -2.39 19.45
CA GLU A 37 11.05 -2.68 18.28
C GLU A 37 10.65 -1.38 17.58
N LEU A 38 10.32 -0.35 18.36
CA LEU A 38 10.02 0.99 17.85
C LEU A 38 11.23 1.60 17.14
N ASP A 39 12.41 1.57 17.76
CA ASP A 39 13.65 2.09 17.17
C ASP A 39 13.98 1.37 15.85
N MET A 40 13.76 0.05 15.79
CA MET A 40 13.92 -0.73 14.57
C MET A 40 12.89 -0.36 13.49
N ALA A 41 11.62 -0.17 13.87
CA ALA A 41 10.55 0.22 12.96
C ALA A 41 10.80 1.62 12.35
N ILE A 42 11.26 2.58 13.15
CA ILE A 42 11.63 3.92 12.69
C ILE A 42 12.79 3.82 11.69
N SER A 43 13.84 3.05 12.00
CA SER A 43 14.95 2.86 11.08
C SER A 43 14.51 2.24 9.73
N LEU A 44 13.52 1.36 9.74
CA LEU A 44 12.94 0.82 8.50
C LEU A 44 12.19 1.89 7.72
N ILE A 45 11.33 2.66 8.40
CA ILE A 45 10.58 3.76 7.76
C ILE A 45 11.56 4.74 7.10
N ASP A 46 12.60 5.18 7.81
CA ASP A 46 13.59 6.12 7.26
C ASP A 46 14.32 5.55 6.04
N GLN A 47 14.65 4.26 6.06
CA GLN A 47 15.34 3.59 4.95
C GLN A 47 14.47 3.42 3.69
N TYR A 48 13.15 3.33 3.85
CA TYR A 48 12.18 3.18 2.76
C TYR A 48 11.42 4.46 2.44
N THR A 49 11.71 5.56 3.15
CA THR A 49 11.09 6.85 2.87
C THR A 49 11.60 7.37 1.54
N GLU A 50 10.66 7.65 0.63
CA GLU A 50 10.89 8.26 -0.67
C GLU A 50 9.94 9.44 -0.85
N LYS A 51 10.23 10.33 -1.81
CA LYS A 51 9.26 11.36 -2.20
C LYS A 51 8.01 10.68 -2.76
N PHE A 52 6.86 11.07 -2.25
CA PHE A 52 5.58 10.59 -2.75
C PHE A 52 5.32 11.17 -4.13
N ASP A 53 5.12 10.30 -5.11
CA ASP A 53 4.82 10.64 -6.49
C ASP A 53 3.52 9.95 -6.89
N PHE A 54 2.50 10.77 -7.20
CA PHE A 54 1.17 10.32 -7.58
C PHE A 54 1.18 9.56 -8.90
N GLU A 55 2.08 9.88 -9.83
CA GLU A 55 2.12 9.27 -11.17
C GLU A 55 2.54 7.80 -11.14
N ARG A 56 3.16 7.35 -10.04
CA ARG A 56 3.56 5.95 -9.84
C ARG A 56 2.37 5.01 -9.62
N PHE A 57 1.23 5.54 -9.18
CA PHE A 57 0.03 4.75 -8.89
C PHE A 57 -0.92 4.80 -10.07
N LYS A 58 -1.02 3.67 -10.79
CA LYS A 58 -1.88 3.55 -11.99
C LYS A 58 -3.16 2.81 -11.66
N ASP A 59 -4.24 3.18 -12.34
CA ASP A 59 -5.51 2.46 -12.29
C ASP A 59 -5.40 1.18 -13.13
N VAL A 60 -4.80 0.16 -12.52
CA VAL A 60 -4.60 -1.15 -13.15
C VAL A 60 -5.93 -1.78 -13.55
N TYR A 61 -7.00 -1.52 -12.80
CA TYR A 61 -8.32 -2.06 -13.09
C TYR A 61 -8.87 -1.47 -14.39
N ASN A 62 -8.87 -0.13 -14.52
CA ASN A 62 -9.37 0.53 -15.71
C ASN A 62 -8.50 0.21 -16.94
N ASP A 63 -7.17 0.16 -16.78
CA ASP A 63 -6.25 -0.27 -17.85
C ASP A 63 -6.57 -1.68 -18.35
N GLN A 64 -6.83 -2.62 -17.44
CA GLN A 64 -7.22 -3.99 -17.79
C GLN A 64 -8.61 -4.05 -18.42
N LEU A 65 -9.55 -3.27 -17.91
CA LEU A 65 -10.90 -3.19 -18.44
C LEU A 65 -10.91 -2.67 -19.88
N MET A 66 -10.16 -1.62 -20.17
CA MET A 66 -10.02 -1.06 -21.52
C MET A 66 -9.42 -2.08 -22.50
N LYS A 67 -8.38 -2.82 -22.09
CA LYS A 67 -7.82 -3.93 -22.90
C LYS A 67 -8.87 -4.97 -23.24
N ILE A 68 -9.74 -5.32 -22.29
CA ILE A 68 -10.84 -6.27 -22.52
C ILE A 68 -11.85 -5.68 -23.52
N ILE A 69 -12.23 -4.42 -23.37
CA ILE A 69 -13.16 -3.73 -24.28
C ILE A 69 -12.58 -3.71 -25.71
N ASP A 70 -11.33 -3.30 -25.89
CA ASP A 70 -10.66 -3.24 -27.21
C ASP A 70 -10.53 -4.64 -27.85
N SER A 71 -10.22 -5.66 -27.04
CA SER A 71 -10.15 -7.04 -27.54
C SER A 71 -11.51 -7.53 -28.06
N LYS A 72 -12.61 -7.17 -27.38
CA LYS A 72 -13.97 -7.51 -27.81
C LYS A 72 -14.36 -6.76 -29.07
N THR A 73 -14.04 -5.47 -29.17
CA THR A 73 -14.33 -4.63 -30.34
C THR A 73 -13.58 -5.12 -31.59
N SER A 74 -12.33 -5.57 -31.44
CA SER A 74 -11.50 -6.11 -32.52
C SER A 74 -11.83 -7.57 -32.90
N GLY A 75 -12.86 -8.17 -32.29
CA GLY A 75 -13.30 -9.55 -32.58
C GLY A 75 -12.42 -10.65 -31.97
N THR A 76 -11.45 -10.29 -31.13
CA THR A 76 -10.52 -11.23 -30.52
C THR A 76 -11.04 -11.69 -29.16
N LYS A 77 -11.24 -13.00 -28.98
CA LYS A 77 -11.66 -13.56 -27.68
C LYS A 77 -10.51 -13.53 -26.68
N SER A 78 -10.52 -12.59 -25.75
CA SER A 78 -9.58 -12.55 -24.63
C SER A 78 -9.83 -13.74 -23.68
N LYS A 79 -8.80 -14.56 -23.44
CA LYS A 79 -8.83 -15.66 -22.47
C LYS A 79 -8.44 -15.12 -21.09
N PRO A 80 -9.14 -15.50 -20.00
CA PRO A 80 -8.71 -15.11 -18.66
C PRO A 80 -7.35 -15.73 -18.34
N GLU A 81 -6.39 -14.88 -17.95
CA GLU A 81 -5.12 -15.32 -17.39
C GLU A 81 -5.38 -15.99 -16.04
N LYS A 82 -4.90 -17.24 -15.89
CA LYS A 82 -4.94 -17.90 -14.59
C LYS A 82 -3.81 -17.35 -13.73
N PHE A 83 -4.16 -16.67 -12.65
CA PHE A 83 -3.21 -16.27 -11.63
C PHE A 83 -2.79 -17.49 -10.82
N GLU A 84 -1.53 -17.90 -10.95
CA GLU A 84 -0.95 -18.93 -10.07
C GLU A 84 -0.27 -18.24 -8.88
N SER A 85 -0.90 -18.32 -7.70
CA SER A 85 -0.26 -17.86 -6.47
C SER A 85 0.85 -18.84 -6.07
N LYS A 86 2.11 -18.46 -6.25
CA LYS A 86 3.22 -19.18 -5.61
C LYS A 86 3.27 -18.78 -4.14
N ALA A 87 3.05 -19.76 -3.26
CA ALA A 87 3.24 -19.56 -1.82
C ALA A 87 4.69 -19.18 -1.53
N THR A 88 4.92 -18.04 -0.90
CA THR A 88 6.26 -17.64 -0.44
C THR A 88 6.51 -18.30 0.92
N PRO A 89 7.48 -19.22 1.06
CA PRO A 89 7.74 -19.88 2.33
C PRO A 89 8.40 -18.91 3.32
N ALA A 90 7.59 -18.34 4.21
CA ALA A 90 8.02 -17.46 5.29
C ALA A 90 8.35 -18.28 6.56
N LYS A 91 9.49 -18.98 6.58
CA LYS A 91 9.92 -19.72 7.79
C LYS A 91 10.65 -18.86 8.82
N ASP A 92 11.26 -17.74 8.40
CA ASP A 92 11.94 -16.82 9.31
C ASP A 92 11.97 -15.38 8.76
N LEU A 93 10.87 -14.66 8.97
CA LEU A 93 10.74 -13.26 8.54
C LEU A 93 11.71 -12.35 9.29
N MET A 94 11.96 -12.60 10.58
CA MET A 94 12.81 -11.73 11.39
C MET A 94 14.29 -11.82 10.99
N ALA A 95 14.80 -13.02 10.69
CA ALA A 95 16.16 -13.15 10.18
C ALA A 95 16.31 -12.57 8.76
N GLN A 96 15.30 -12.73 7.91
CA GLN A 96 15.29 -12.13 6.57
C GLN A 96 15.29 -10.60 6.64
N LEU A 97 14.51 -10.01 7.55
CA LEU A 97 14.47 -8.58 7.78
C LEU A 97 15.85 -8.06 8.24
N LYS A 98 16.48 -8.71 9.23
CA LYS A 98 17.83 -8.36 9.69
C LYS A 98 18.88 -8.49 8.58
N ALA A 99 18.84 -9.56 7.79
CA ALA A 99 19.76 -9.76 6.68
C ALA A 99 19.58 -8.74 5.54
N SER A 100 18.35 -8.28 5.30
CA SER A 100 18.07 -7.21 4.32
C SER A 100 18.69 -5.87 4.76
N LEU A 101 18.63 -5.56 6.06
CA LEU A 101 19.23 -4.37 6.66
C LEU A 101 20.77 -4.36 6.50
N GLU A 102 21.44 -5.47 6.80
CA GLU A 102 22.91 -5.56 6.71
C GLU A 102 23.45 -5.50 5.27
N LYS A 103 22.71 -6.06 4.30
CA LYS A 103 23.15 -6.10 2.90
C LYS A 103 23.13 -4.74 2.20
N ARG A 104 22.22 -3.84 2.59
CA ARG A 104 22.06 -2.53 1.93
C ARG A 104 23.02 -1.47 2.47
N GLY A 105 23.51 -1.61 3.71
CA GLY A 105 24.56 -0.75 4.29
C GLY A 105 25.95 -0.88 3.63
N LYS A 106 26.23 -1.97 2.89
CA LYS A 106 27.52 -2.19 2.21
C LYS A 106 27.63 -1.59 0.79
N LYS A 107 26.56 -0.99 0.25
CA LYS A 107 26.57 -0.35 -1.09
C LYS A 107 26.58 1.19 -1.06
N ALA A 108 26.90 1.77 0.09
CA ALA A 108 27.27 3.18 0.23
C ALA A 108 28.73 3.27 0.67
N SER A 109 29.64 2.88 -0.24
CA SER A 109 31.06 3.26 -0.24
C SER A 109 31.53 3.34 -1.68
#